data_AF-A0A951D2V9-F1
#
_entry.id   AF-A0A951D2V9-F1
#
_cell.length_a   1.000
_cell.length_b   1.000
_cell.length_c   1.000
_cell.angle_alpha   90.00
_cell.angle_beta   90.00
_cell.angle_gamma   90.00
#
_symmetry.space_group_name_H-M   'P 1'
#
loop_
_entity.id
_entity.type
_entity.pdbx_description
1 polymer ?
#
loop_
_entity_poly.entity_id
_entity_poly.type
_entity_poly.pdbx_seq_one_letter_code
_entity_poly.pdbx_strand_id
1 'polypeptide(L)' 'MSSADLSTAGAPTYLGGGDTGGRFNDYYPAWLDDLADDVTVEGSMLDGAVQGAEAVRTIIV' A
#
# COMPACT_ATOMS: atom_id res chain seq x y z
N MET A 1 10.71 -4.09 30.54
CA MET A 1 11.02 -4.25 29.10
C MET A 1 9.87 -5.00 28.46
N SER A 2 9.42 -4.53 27.28
CA SER A 2 8.54 -5.19 26.30
C SER A 2 7.09 -5.48 26.71
N SER A 3 6.07 -5.29 25.87
CA SER A 3 5.99 -4.77 24.50
C SER A 3 4.55 -4.28 24.27
N ALA A 4 4.38 -3.33 23.36
CA ALA A 4 3.21 -2.49 23.17
C ALA A 4 1.90 -3.23 22.85
N ASP A 5 0.84 -2.83 23.54
CA ASP A 5 -0.55 -2.96 23.11
C ASP A 5 -0.76 -1.99 21.94
N LEU A 6 -0.65 -2.49 20.71
CA LEU A 6 -1.15 -1.81 19.51
C LEU A 6 -2.57 -2.33 19.22
N SER A 7 -3.44 -2.23 20.23
CA SER A 7 -4.87 -2.45 20.03
C SER A 7 -5.46 -1.22 19.34
N THR A 8 -6.00 -1.43 18.14
CA THR A 8 -7.24 -0.76 17.71
C THR A 8 -7.19 0.77 17.51
N ALA A 9 -6.15 1.29 16.87
CA ALA A 9 -6.20 2.66 16.35
C ALA A 9 -5.46 2.78 15.00
N GLY A 10 -6.19 2.56 13.91
CA GLY A 10 -5.73 2.99 12.59
C GLY A 10 -5.28 1.89 11.62
N ALA A 11 -5.85 0.68 11.68
CA ALA A 11 -5.81 -0.17 10.49
C ALA A 11 -6.57 0.57 9.39
N PRO A 12 -5.92 0.93 8.27
CA PRO A 12 -6.59 1.69 7.23
C PRO A 12 -7.77 0.88 6.70
N THR A 13 -8.89 1.55 6.45
CA THR A 13 -10.17 0.94 6.04
C THR A 13 -10.11 0.15 4.72
N TYR A 14 -9.01 0.23 3.96
CA TYR A 14 -8.73 -0.65 2.82
C TYR A 14 -8.36 -2.09 3.28
N LEU A 15 -7.81 -2.27 4.48
CA LEU A 15 -7.73 -3.55 5.17
C LEU A 15 -9.06 -3.82 5.87
N GLY A 16 -10.11 -4.10 5.09
CA GLY A 16 -11.35 -4.66 5.61
C GLY A 16 -11.05 -5.86 6.49
N GLY A 17 -11.52 -5.82 7.75
CA GLY A 17 -11.22 -6.81 8.77
C GLY A 17 -11.57 -8.24 8.34
N GLY A 18 -10.63 -9.15 8.61
CA GLY A 18 -10.82 -10.61 8.53
C GLY A 18 -10.10 -11.24 7.35
N ASP A 19 -8.94 -11.84 7.63
CA ASP A 19 -8.11 -12.65 6.72
C ASP A 19 -7.28 -11.88 5.67
N THR A 20 -6.00 -11.65 5.98
CA THR A 20 -4.97 -11.05 5.12
C THR A 20 -4.25 -12.07 4.24
N GLY A 21 -4.49 -13.37 4.41
CA GLY A 21 -3.67 -14.44 3.85
C GLY A 21 -3.76 -14.65 2.32
N GLY A 22 -4.65 -13.94 1.63
CA GLY A 22 -4.80 -14.11 0.17
C GLY A 22 -5.47 -12.96 -0.59
N ARG A 23 -5.99 -11.91 0.07
CA ARG A 23 -6.68 -10.83 -0.65
C ARG A 23 -5.78 -9.95 -1.52
N PHE A 24 -4.49 -9.90 -1.21
CA PHE A 24 -3.51 -9.12 -1.96
C PHE A 24 -2.79 -9.93 -3.04
N ASN A 25 -2.95 -11.25 -3.06
CA ASN A 25 -2.27 -12.11 -4.02
C ASN A 25 -2.66 -11.78 -5.48
N ASP A 26 -3.81 -11.12 -5.66
CA ASP A 26 -4.34 -10.68 -6.95
C ASP A 26 -4.76 -9.19 -6.91
N TYR A 27 -4.19 -8.39 -6.00
CA TYR A 27 -4.54 -6.97 -5.89
C TYR A 27 -3.86 -6.16 -7.00
N TYR A 28 -4.56 -6.03 -8.12
CA TYR A 28 -4.17 -5.19 -9.24
C TYR A 28 -5.29 -4.18 -9.55
N PRO A 29 -5.33 -3.03 -8.87
CA PRO A 29 -6.40 -2.06 -9.07
C PRO A 29 -6.29 -1.35 -10.42
N ALA A 30 -7.43 -1.11 -11.08
CA ALA A 30 -7.50 -0.57 -12.43
C ALA A 30 -6.83 0.81 -12.61
N TRP A 31 -6.71 1.60 -11.54
CA TRP A 31 -6.03 2.91 -11.59
C TRP A 31 -4.52 2.79 -11.85
N LEU A 32 -3.90 1.62 -11.61
CA LEU A 32 -2.48 1.41 -11.94
C LEU A 32 -2.23 1.51 -13.46
N ASP A 33 -3.22 1.16 -14.28
CA ASP A 33 -3.07 1.21 -15.74
C ASP A 33 -3.12 2.65 -16.29
N ASP A 34 -3.77 3.55 -15.55
CA ASP A 34 -3.99 4.96 -15.93
C ASP A 34 -2.96 5.93 -15.31
N LEU A 35 -1.90 5.40 -14.70
CA LEU A 35 -0.85 6.25 -14.12
C LEU A 35 -0.12 7.03 -15.22
N ALA A 36 0.04 8.33 -14.98
CA ALA A 36 0.96 9.14 -15.77
C ALA A 36 2.40 8.61 -15.64
N ASP A 37 3.18 8.75 -16.71
CA ASP A 37 4.58 8.32 -16.75
C ASP A 37 5.41 8.89 -15.59
N ASP A 38 5.22 10.18 -15.26
CA ASP A 38 5.92 10.89 -14.17
C ASP A 38 5.09 10.98 -12.87
N VAL A 39 4.26 9.98 -12.58
CA VAL A 39 3.50 9.98 -11.32
C VAL A 39 4.44 9.95 -10.11
N THR A 40 4.09 10.68 -9.06
CA THR A 40 4.79 10.65 -7.77
C THR A 40 3.86 10.09 -6.69
N VAL A 41 4.31 9.07 -5.97
CA VAL A 41 3.59 8.46 -4.85
C VAL A 41 4.38 8.63 -3.56
N GLU A 42 3.69 9.11 -2.54
CA GLU A 42 4.20 9.20 -1.18
C GLU A 42 3.36 8.31 -0.27
N GLY A 43 4.01 7.57 0.62
CA GLY A 43 3.34 6.67 1.54
C GLY A 43 3.99 6.75 2.91
N SER A 44 3.21 6.59 3.98
CA SER A 44 3.73 6.67 5.36
C SER A 44 4.79 5.59 5.68
N MET A 45 4.89 4.57 4.82
CA MET A 45 5.86 3.48 4.92
C MET A 45 7.10 3.71 4.03
N LEU A 46 7.05 4.69 3.13
CA LEU A 46 8.13 5.08 2.24
C LEU A 46 8.91 6.24 2.90
N ASP A 47 10.22 6.11 2.98
CA ASP A 47 11.09 7.23 3.31
C ASP A 47 11.29 8.06 2.03
N GLY A 48 10.40 9.04 1.83
CA GLY A 48 10.38 9.90 0.64
C GLY A 48 9.33 9.50 -0.40
N ALA A 49 9.56 9.92 -1.65
CA ALA A 49 8.62 9.78 -2.75
C ALA A 49 9.15 8.82 -3.83
N VAL A 50 8.23 8.10 -4.46
CA VAL A 50 8.52 7.20 -5.58
C VAL A 50 8.01 7.84 -6.85
N GLN A 51 8.89 8.00 -7.83
CA GLN A 51 8.58 8.61 -9.12
C GLN A 51 8.56 7.55 -10.22
N GLY A 52 7.57 7.64 -11.11
CA GLY A 52 7.45 6.78 -12.27
C GLY A 52 6.36 5.73 -12.13
N ALA A 53 5.55 5.54 -13.18
CA ALA A 53 4.47 4.55 -13.18
C ALA A 53 4.96 3.12 -12.91
N GLU A 54 6.12 2.73 -13.45
CA GLU A 54 6.72 1.41 -13.24
C GLU A 54 7.16 1.19 -11.78
N ALA A 55 7.78 2.21 -11.18
CA ALA A 55 8.24 2.14 -9.80
C ALA A 55 7.04 2.03 -8.83
N VAL A 56 5.96 2.76 -9.11
CA VAL A 56 4.70 2.64 -8.35
C VAL A 56 4.10 1.25 -8.49
N ARG A 57 4.07 0.68 -9.70
CA ARG A 57 3.55 -0.68 -9.94
C ARG A 57 4.31 -1.72 -9.12
N THR A 58 5.65 -1.65 -9.08
CA THR A 58 6.50 -2.59 -8.32
C THR A 58 6.25 -2.59 -6.81
N ILE A 59 5.72 -1.51 -6.25
CA ILE A 59 5.45 -1.42 -4.80
C ILE A 59 4.09 -2.02 -4.45
N ILE A 60 3.16 -1.99 -5.40
CA ILE A 60 1.76 -2.40 -5.20
C ILE A 60 1.53 -3.88 -5.53
N VAL A 61 2.32 -4.47 -6.43
CA VAL A 61 2.12 -5.83 -6.99
C VAL A 61 3.24 -6.80 -6.67
#